data_AF-A0AAW6MCH2-F1
#
_entry.id   AF-A0AAW6MCH2-F1
#
_cell.length_a   1.000
_cell.length_b   1.000
_cell.length_c   1.000
_cell.angle_alpha   90.00
_cell.angle_beta   90.00
_cell.angle_gamma   90.00
#
_symmetry.space_group_name_H-M   'P 1'
#
loop_
_entity.id
_entity.type
_entity.pdbx_description
1 polymer ?
#
loop_
_entity_poly.entity_id
_entity_poly.type
_entity_poly.pdbx_seq_one_letter_code
_entity_poly.pdbx_strand_id
1 'polypeptide(L)'
;ARGPEYVRTVAECYKEAIRSYLDGTFTDEKIAAWDERLKTVFNRGFWDGYYLGQRLGEWTKNYGSAATERKIYVGKGIRYFSNIGVAEFLVEAAELNVGDKLLITG
;
A
#
# COMPACT_ATOMS: atom_id res chain seq x y z
N ALA A 1 -6.60 9.48 10.72
CA ALA A 1 -6.67 9.66 9.25
C ALA A 1 -5.92 8.50 8.58
N ARG A 2 -6.28 8.12 7.34
CA ARG A 2 -5.50 7.12 6.56
C ARG A 2 -4.17 7.75 6.12
N GLY A 3 -3.09 6.95 6.06
CA GLY A 3 -1.77 7.45 5.69
C GLY A 3 -1.70 7.93 4.23
N PRO A 4 -0.77 8.85 3.87
CA PRO A 4 -0.60 9.34 2.50
C PRO A 4 -0.37 8.22 1.47
N GLU A 5 0.37 7.17 1.86
CA GLU A 5 0.64 5.98 1.04
C GLU A 5 -0.63 5.18 0.73
N TYR A 6 -1.58 5.14 1.68
CA TYR A 6 -2.89 4.52 1.46
C TYR A 6 -3.64 5.28 0.38
N VAL A 7 -3.74 6.62 0.53
CA VAL A 7 -4.49 7.46 -0.42
C VAL A 7 -3.88 7.36 -1.81
N ARG A 8 -2.55 7.43 -1.90
CA ARG A 8 -1.81 7.31 -3.16
C ARG A 8 -2.06 5.97 -3.83
N THR A 9 -1.80 4.86 -3.14
CA THR A 9 -1.91 3.51 -3.72
C THR A 9 -3.33 3.22 -4.20
N VAL A 10 -4.34 3.59 -3.40
CA VAL A 10 -5.74 3.40 -3.76
C VAL A 10 -6.14 4.25 -4.96
N ALA A 11 -5.82 5.54 -4.95
CA ALA A 11 -6.16 6.44 -6.05
C ALA A 11 -5.47 6.04 -7.37
N GLU A 12 -4.20 5.62 -7.30
CA GLU A 12 -3.44 5.14 -8.46
C GLU A 12 -4.06 3.87 -9.04
N CYS A 13 -4.32 2.83 -8.23
CA CYS A 13 -4.90 1.58 -8.72
C CYS A 13 -6.26 1.79 -9.40
N TYR A 14 -7.15 2.57 -8.79
CA TYR A 14 -8.45 2.86 -9.40
C TYR A 14 -8.34 3.69 -10.69
N LYS A 15 -7.44 4.67 -10.73
CA LYS A 15 -7.21 5.48 -11.93
C LYS A 15 -6.67 4.63 -13.08
N GLU A 16 -5.74 3.73 -12.79
CA GLU A 16 -5.20 2.77 -13.77
C GLU A 16 -6.27 1.79 -14.26
N ALA A 17 -7.09 1.25 -13.36
CA ALA A 17 -8.19 0.35 -13.69
C ALA A 17 -9.21 1.02 -14.64
N ILE A 18 -9.63 2.25 -14.32
CA ILE A 18 -10.56 3.04 -15.16
C ILE A 18 -9.95 3.27 -16.55
N ARG A 19 -8.69 3.70 -16.62
CA ARG A 19 -8.00 3.90 -17.91
C ARG A 19 -7.92 2.60 -18.71
N SER A 20 -7.52 1.51 -18.06
CA SER A 20 -7.41 0.21 -18.70
C SER A 20 -8.75 -0.28 -19.26
N TYR A 21 -9.87 0.03 -18.60
CA TYR A 21 -11.22 -0.24 -19.11
C TYR A 21 -11.55 0.62 -20.33
N LEU A 22 -11.29 1.93 -20.26
CA LEU A 22 -11.52 2.86 -21.38
C LEU A 22 -10.65 2.52 -22.61
N ASP A 23 -9.43 2.06 -22.38
CA ASP A 23 -8.48 1.69 -23.43
C ASP A 23 -8.67 0.26 -23.95
N GLY A 24 -9.65 -0.50 -23.42
CA GLY A 24 -9.93 -1.89 -23.84
C GLY A 24 -8.85 -2.90 -23.47
N THR A 25 -7.97 -2.58 -22.51
CA THR A 25 -6.85 -3.43 -22.07
C THR A 25 -7.05 -4.00 -20.67
N PHE A 26 -8.28 -3.96 -20.15
CA PHE A 26 -8.67 -4.48 -18.83
C PHE A 26 -8.65 -6.01 -18.85
N THR A 27 -7.75 -6.59 -18.05
CA THR A 27 -7.39 -8.02 -18.09
C THR A 27 -7.23 -8.55 -16.67
N ASP A 28 -7.45 -9.85 -16.49
CA ASP A 28 -7.37 -10.51 -15.18
C ASP A 28 -5.97 -10.38 -14.56
N GLU A 29 -4.92 -10.37 -15.38
CA GLU A 29 -3.55 -10.16 -14.92
C GLU A 29 -3.35 -8.79 -14.29
N LYS A 30 -3.98 -7.75 -14.86
CA LYS A 30 -3.92 -6.41 -14.28
C LYS A 30 -4.74 -6.31 -13.00
N ILE A 31 -5.90 -6.98 -12.94
CA ILE A 31 -6.71 -7.09 -11.72
C ILE A 31 -5.87 -7.69 -10.60
N ALA A 32 -5.24 -8.83 -10.84
CA ALA A 32 -4.36 -9.48 -9.87
C ALA A 32 -3.21 -8.56 -9.40
N ALA A 33 -2.61 -7.80 -10.32
CA ALA A 33 -1.55 -6.85 -9.98
C ALA A 33 -2.04 -5.65 -9.14
N TRP A 34 -3.25 -5.14 -9.40
CA TRP A 34 -3.87 -4.11 -8.54
C TRP A 34 -4.23 -4.68 -7.18
N ASP A 35 -4.78 -5.90 -7.13
CA ASP A 35 -5.15 -6.57 -5.87
C ASP A 35 -3.93 -6.82 -4.99
N GLU A 36 -2.79 -7.26 -5.54
CA GLU A 36 -1.56 -7.41 -4.76
C GLU A 36 -1.07 -6.06 -4.20
N ARG A 37 -1.12 -4.97 -4.99
CA ARG A 37 -0.77 -3.63 -4.49
C ARG A 37 -1.73 -3.14 -3.41
N LEU A 38 -3.03 -3.30 -3.61
CA LEU A 38 -4.04 -2.94 -2.62
C LEU A 38 -3.88 -3.80 -1.35
N LYS A 39 -3.48 -5.07 -1.49
CA LYS A 39 -2.89 -5.98 -0.48
C LYS A 39 -2.06 -5.26 0.60
N THR A 40 -1.15 -4.41 0.13
CA THR A 40 -0.13 -3.75 0.98
C THR A 40 -0.69 -2.64 1.87
N VAL A 41 -1.83 -2.04 1.49
CA VAL A 41 -2.43 -0.89 2.20
C VAL A 41 -3.84 -1.17 2.75
N PHE A 42 -4.52 -2.18 2.22
CA PHE A 42 -5.90 -2.54 2.54
C PHE A 42 -5.98 -3.99 3.01
N ASN A 43 -6.71 -4.22 4.10
CA ASN A 43 -6.43 -5.35 4.97
C ASN A 43 -7.69 -5.93 5.63
N ARG A 44 -8.76 -5.96 4.86
CA ARG A 44 -9.98 -6.64 5.29
C ARG A 44 -10.53 -7.59 4.23
N GLY A 45 -9.71 -7.88 3.20
CA GLY A 45 -10.19 -8.43 1.94
C GLY A 45 -11.09 -7.43 1.21
N PHE A 46 -11.33 -7.66 -0.08
CA PHE A 46 -12.46 -7.04 -0.74
C PHE A 46 -13.74 -7.61 -0.11
N TRP A 47 -14.64 -6.73 0.29
CA TRP A 47 -15.93 -7.12 0.84
C TRP A 47 -16.93 -7.15 -0.31
N ASP A 48 -17.54 -8.32 -0.56
CA ASP A 48 -18.55 -8.53 -1.63
C ASP A 48 -19.85 -7.74 -1.42
N GLY A 49 -19.92 -6.91 -0.38
CA GLY A 49 -21.07 -6.06 -0.10
C GLY A 49 -22.21 -6.78 0.60
N TYR A 50 -23.14 -6.00 1.16
CA TYR A 50 -24.46 -6.48 1.62
C TYR A 50 -25.46 -6.58 0.46
N TYR A 51 -25.12 -5.95 -0.67
CA TYR A 51 -26.00 -5.82 -1.83
C TYR A 51 -25.83 -7.01 -2.75
N LEU A 52 -26.30 -8.19 -2.36
CA LEU A 52 -26.64 -9.34 -3.23
C LEU A 52 -27.11 -10.59 -2.43
N GLY A 53 -27.64 -10.41 -1.22
CA GLY A 53 -28.34 -11.50 -0.50
C GLY A 53 -27.47 -12.69 -0.08
N GLN A 54 -26.14 -12.59 -0.11
CA GLN A 54 -25.24 -13.65 0.34
C GLN A 54 -25.33 -13.85 1.86
N ARG A 55 -25.42 -15.11 2.30
CA ARG A 55 -25.34 -15.48 3.72
C ARG A 55 -23.89 -15.42 4.16
N LEU A 56 -23.53 -14.39 4.93
CA LEU A 56 -22.20 -14.18 5.50
C LEU A 56 -21.75 -15.35 6.36
N GLY A 57 -20.72 -16.08 5.90
CA GLY A 57 -19.83 -16.86 6.74
C GLY A 57 -18.95 -15.93 7.56
N GLU A 58 -18.58 -16.39 8.76
CA GLU A 58 -18.12 -15.60 9.90
C GLU A 58 -17.05 -14.54 9.59
N TRP A 59 -17.32 -13.36 10.15
CA TRP A 59 -16.39 -12.35 10.64
C TRP A 59 -14.91 -12.78 10.58
N THR A 60 -14.13 -12.04 9.78
CA THR A 60 -12.67 -12.07 9.74
C THR A 60 -12.08 -12.40 11.12
N LYS A 61 -11.32 -13.50 11.22
CA LYS A 61 -10.74 -14.03 12.48
C LYS A 61 -9.86 -13.05 13.26
N ASN A 62 -9.44 -11.94 12.66
CA ASN A 62 -8.49 -11.00 13.25
C ASN A 62 -9.13 -9.61 13.43
N TYR A 63 -9.16 -9.13 14.66
CA TYR A 63 -9.44 -7.72 14.99
C TYR A 63 -8.21 -6.88 14.64
N GLY A 64 -8.32 -5.89 13.75
CA GLY A 64 -7.23 -4.97 13.40
C GLY A 64 -6.68 -5.14 11.98
N SER A 65 -5.35 -5.17 11.84
CA SER A 65 -4.63 -5.12 10.57
C SER A 65 -3.81 -6.41 10.36
N ALA A 66 -4.26 -7.36 9.51
CA ALA A 66 -3.48 -8.46 8.92
C ALA A 66 -2.57 -8.05 7.71
N ALA A 67 -1.83 -6.94 7.81
CA ALA A 67 -1.09 -6.39 6.68
C ALA A 67 0.18 -7.22 6.56
N THR A 68 0.56 -7.61 5.34
CA THR A 68 1.77 -8.42 5.13
C THR A 68 3.05 -7.65 5.47
N GLU A 69 2.97 -6.32 5.52
CA GLU A 69 4.07 -5.44 5.86
C GLU A 69 3.81 -4.70 7.18
N ARG A 70 4.82 -4.71 8.07
CA ARG A 70 4.85 -3.90 9.29
C ARG A 70 5.84 -2.76 9.12
N LYS A 71 5.38 -1.54 9.36
CA LYS A 71 6.25 -0.35 9.37
C LYS A 71 6.99 -0.27 10.70
N ILE A 72 8.30 -0.08 10.63
CA ILE A 72 9.17 0.15 11.77
C ILE A 72 9.80 1.51 11.58
N TYR A 73 9.74 2.36 12.60
CA TYR A 73 10.48 3.62 12.58
C TYR A 73 11.97 3.30 12.70
N VAL A 74 12.78 3.88 11.81
CA VAL A 74 14.23 3.64 11.77
C VAL A 74 15.00 4.90 12.13
N GLY A 75 14.53 6.08 11.72
CA GLY A 75 15.25 7.33 11.91
C GLY A 75 14.58 8.51 11.20
N LYS A 76 15.26 9.66 11.22
CA LYS A 76 14.76 10.93 10.68
C LYS A 76 15.65 11.48 9.56
N GLY A 77 15.04 12.08 8.55
CA GLY A 77 15.77 12.83 7.52
C GLY A 77 16.36 14.11 8.11
N ILE A 78 17.64 14.35 7.86
CA ILE A 78 18.34 15.56 8.31
C ILE A 78 18.42 16.57 7.18
N ARG A 79 18.83 16.13 5.99
CA ARG A 79 19.06 17.01 4.85
C ARG A 79 18.89 16.29 3.52
N TYR A 80 18.44 17.03 2.51
CA TYR A 80 18.45 16.58 1.12
C TYR A 80 19.36 17.50 0.28
N PHE A 81 20.32 16.91 -0.42
CA PHE A 81 21.25 17.58 -1.31
C PHE A 81 20.75 17.43 -2.76
N SER A 82 19.91 18.37 -3.18
CA SER A 82 19.22 18.33 -4.48
C SER A 82 20.16 18.23 -5.68
N ASN A 83 21.32 18.89 -5.64
CA ASN A 83 22.28 18.91 -6.76
C ASN A 83 22.87 17.53 -7.08
N ILE A 84 22.97 16.65 -6.08
CA ILE A 84 23.56 15.31 -6.20
C ILE A 84 22.52 14.20 -5.98
N GLY A 85 21.27 14.55 -5.65
CA GLY A 85 20.19 13.60 -5.40
C GLY A 85 20.37 12.76 -4.13
N VAL A 86 21.17 13.21 -3.15
CA VAL A 86 21.51 12.45 -1.94
C VAL A 86 20.71 12.94 -0.74
N ALA A 87 20.16 12.01 0.05
CA ALA A 87 19.47 12.29 1.31
C ALA A 87 20.29 11.75 2.50
N GLU A 88 20.42 12.58 3.54
CA GLU A 88 21.09 12.26 4.79
C GLU A 88 20.04 11.94 5.86
N PHE A 89 20.19 10.80 6.54
CA PHE A 89 19.29 10.33 7.59
C PHE A 89 20.07 10.02 8.86
N LEU A 90 19.52 10.40 10.00
CA LEU A 90 19.98 9.94 11.31
C LEU A 90 19.21 8.67 11.69
N VAL A 91 19.91 7.54 11.75
CA VAL A 91 19.36 6.25 12.19
C VAL A 91 19.34 6.22 13.71
N GLU A 92 18.17 5.99 14.31
CA GLU A 92 17.94 6.08 15.76
C GLU A 92 17.45 4.77 16.39
N ALA A 93 16.74 3.92 15.64
CA ALA A 93 15.94 2.84 16.24
C ALA A 93 16.20 1.43 15.70
N ALA A 94 16.73 1.28 14.48
CA ALA A 94 16.97 -0.03 13.89
C ALA A 94 18.13 0.01 12.88
N GLU A 95 18.81 -1.12 12.69
CA GLU A 95 19.81 -1.27 11.64
C GLU A 95 19.15 -1.38 10.27
N LEU A 96 19.83 -0.85 9.24
CA LEU A 96 19.39 -0.92 7.84
C LEU A 96 20.36 -1.77 7.04
N ASN A 97 19.82 -2.68 6.24
CA ASN A 97 20.59 -3.54 5.36
C ASN A 97 20.34 -3.18 3.89
N VAL A 98 21.33 -3.47 3.05
CA VAL A 98 21.17 -3.36 1.60
C VAL A 98 20.09 -4.33 1.15
N GLY A 99 19.06 -3.82 0.47
CA GLY A 99 17.91 -4.60 0.01
C GLY A 99 16.63 -4.36 0.83
N ASP A 100 16.71 -3.67 1.97
CA ASP A 100 15.52 -3.33 2.75
C ASP A 100 14.59 -2.38 2.00
N LYS A 101 13.29 -2.58 2.17
CA LYS A 101 12.25 -1.70 1.61
C LYS A 101 12.11 -0.46 2.49
N LEU A 102 12.59 0.68 2.01
CA LEU A 102 12.50 1.95 2.74
C LEU A 102 11.22 2.71 2.40
N LEU A 103 10.55 3.23 3.42
CA LEU A 103 9.42 4.15 3.29
C LEU A 103 9.81 5.49 3.92
N ILE A 104 9.89 6.54 3.09
CA ILE A 104 10.16 7.91 3.55
C ILE A 104 8.83 8.67 3.59
N THR A 105 8.46 9.18 4.76
CA THR A 105 7.21 9.94 4.97
C THR A 105 7.49 11.17 5.83
N GLY A 106 6.92 12.30 5.43
CA GLY A 106 7.02 13.60 6.09
C GLY A 106 6.08 14.60 5.43
#